data_AF-A0A949GBW1-F1
#
_entry.id   AF-A0A949GBW1-F1
#
_cell.length_a   1.000
_cell.length_b   1.000
_cell.length_c   1.000
_cell.angle_alpha   90.00
_cell.angle_beta   90.00
_cell.angle_gamma   90.00
#
_symmetry.space_group_name_H-M   'P 1'
#
loop_
_entity.id
_entity.type
_entity.pdbx_description
1 polymer ?
#
loop_
_entity_poly.entity_id
_entity_poly.type
_entity_poly.pdbx_seq_one_letter_code
_entity_poly.pdbx_strand_id
1 'polypeptide(L)' 'MSTKPKTSTEFEMLYDVLNAAQRQAVDAIEGPVMVIAGPGTGKTTILTLRMANILKSTDTAP' A
#
# COMPACT_ATOMS: atom_id res chain seq x y z
N MET A 1 11.67 21.40 -23.56
CA MET A 1 10.60 20.67 -22.83
C MET A 1 10.95 19.19 -22.87
N SER A 2 11.42 18.62 -21.77
CA SER A 2 11.69 17.18 -21.69
C SER A 2 10.91 16.64 -20.50
N THR A 3 9.70 16.14 -20.77
CA THR A 3 8.89 15.42 -19.79
C THR A 3 9.56 14.07 -19.55
N LYS A 4 10.42 13.98 -18.54
CA LYS A 4 10.91 12.67 -18.06
C LYS A 4 9.68 11.80 -17.76
N PRO A 5 9.63 10.54 -18.24
CA PRO A 5 8.57 9.62 -17.85
C PRO A 5 8.61 9.48 -16.33
N LYS A 6 7.47 9.63 -15.65
CA LYS A 6 7.35 9.31 -14.23
C LYS A 6 7.52 7.79 -14.12
N THR A 7 8.71 7.33 -13.71
CA THR A 7 8.88 5.95 -13.29
C THR A 7 7.96 5.72 -12.10
N SER A 8 6.96 4.84 -12.24
CA SER A 8 6.08 4.46 -11.14
C SER A 8 6.92 3.93 -9.97
N THR A 9 6.61 4.36 -8.75
CA THR A 9 7.34 3.88 -7.57
C THR A 9 7.01 2.41 -7.30
N GLU A 10 7.87 1.68 -6.58
CA GLU A 10 7.62 0.28 -6.20
C GLU A 10 6.29 0.11 -5.43
N PHE A 11 5.92 1.11 -4.64
CA PHE A 11 4.61 1.18 -3.98
C PHE A 11 3.47 1.12 -5.00
N GLU A 12 3.48 1.97 -6.03
CA GLU A 12 2.39 2.02 -7.02
C GLU A 12 2.27 0.68 -7.77
N MET A 13 3.39 0.07 -8.16
CA MET A 13 3.38 -1.24 -8.84
C MET A 13 2.78 -2.35 -7.99
N LEU A 14 3.11 -2.40 -6.70
CA LEU A 14 2.59 -3.40 -5.77
C LEU A 14 1.14 -3.11 -5.35
N TYR A 15 0.75 -1.84 -5.31
CA TYR A 15 -0.61 -1.43 -4.97
C TYR A 15 -1.61 -1.74 -6.10
N ASP A 16 -1.20 -1.58 -7.36
CA ASP A 16 -2.05 -1.82 -8.54
C ASP A 16 -2.53 -3.28 -8.63
N VAL A 17 -1.68 -4.23 -8.24
CA VAL A 17 -1.98 -5.68 -8.32
C VAL A 17 -2.85 -6.21 -7.19
N LEU A 18 -3.18 -5.38 -6.18
CA LEU A 18 -4.04 -5.79 -5.07
C LEU A 18 -5.48 -6.07 -5.54
N ASN A 19 -6.23 -6.85 -4.76
CA ASN A 19 -7.68 -6.92 -4.89
C ASN A 19 -8.38 -5.85 -4.03
N ALA A 20 -9.72 -5.75 -4.13
CA ALA A 20 -10.49 -4.74 -3.43
C ALA A 20 -10.34 -4.81 -1.89
N ALA A 21 -10.39 -6.01 -1.29
CA ALA A 21 -10.26 -6.16 0.16
C ALA A 21 -8.85 -5.84 0.65
N GLN A 22 -7.83 -6.19 -0.14
CA GLN A 22 -6.44 -5.84 0.16
C GLN A 22 -6.20 -4.33 0.08
N ARG A 23 -6.74 -3.66 -0.95
CA ARG A 23 -6.70 -2.19 -1.06
C ARG A 23 -7.37 -1.52 0.13
N GLN A 24 -8.56 -1.96 0.52
CA GLN A 24 -9.24 -1.44 1.72
C GLN A 24 -8.38 -1.54 2.98
N ALA A 25 -7.63 -2.64 3.16
CA ALA A 25 -6.72 -2.77 4.29
C ALA A 25 -5.51 -1.83 4.21
N VAL A 26 -4.98 -1.57 3.01
CA VAL A 26 -3.86 -0.63 2.78
C VAL A 26 -4.30 0.84 2.92
N ASP A 27 -5.50 1.16 2.47
CA ASP A 27 -6.07 2.52 2.47
C ASP A 27 -6.53 2.97 3.87
N ALA A 28 -6.76 2.02 4.78
CA ALA A 28 -7.13 2.30 6.16
C ALA A 28 -5.94 2.86 6.95
N ILE A 29 -5.76 4.18 6.88
CA ILE A 29 -4.69 4.92 7.59
C ILE A 29 -4.93 4.94 9.10
N GLU A 30 -6.16 5.26 9.52
CA GLU A 30 -6.50 5.50 10.92
C GLU A 30 -6.98 4.24 11.64
N GLY A 31 -6.59 4.10 12.89
CA GLY A 31 -7.08 3.05 13.79
C GLY A 31 -6.60 1.61 13.46
N PRO A 32 -7.05 0.63 14.26
CA PRO A 32 -6.71 -0.77 14.06
C PRO A 32 -7.50 -1.40 12.90
N VAL A 33 -6.86 -2.32 12.17
CA VAL A 33 -7.47 -3.06 11.06
C VAL A 33 -7.32 -4.56 11.32
N MET A 34 -8.42 -5.32 11.14
CA MET A 34 -8.41 -6.78 11.22
C MET A 34 -8.52 -7.38 9.82
N VAL A 35 -7.54 -8.20 9.43
CA VAL A 35 -7.51 -8.90 8.14
C VAL A 35 -7.57 -10.41 8.40
N ILE A 36 -8.62 -11.07 7.90
CA ILE A 36 -8.75 -12.53 7.94
C ILE A 36 -8.34 -13.06 6.56
N ALA A 37 -7.24 -13.82 6.49
CA ALA A 37 -6.73 -14.30 5.20
C ALA A 37 -5.99 -15.64 5.30
N GLY A 38 -6.20 -16.52 4.32
CA GLY A 38 -5.58 -17.84 4.24
C GLY A 38 -4.07 -17.81 3.94
N PRO A 39 -3.38 -18.97 3.93
CA PRO A 39 -1.97 -19.08 3.52
C PRO A 39 -1.74 -18.52 2.09
N GLY A 40 -0.60 -17.87 1.85
CA GLY A 40 -0.22 -17.39 0.50
C GLY A 40 -0.97 -16.16 -0.04
N THR A 41 -1.91 -15.58 0.71
CA THR A 41 -2.78 -14.47 0.27
C THR A 41 -2.15 -13.07 0.34
N GLY A 42 -0.83 -12.97 0.52
CA GLY A 42 -0.12 -11.69 0.52
C GLY A 42 -0.24 -10.87 1.81
N LYS A 43 -0.51 -11.48 2.97
CA LYS A 43 -0.61 -10.79 4.27
C LYS A 43 0.56 -9.85 4.56
N THR A 44 1.79 -10.28 4.29
CA THR A 44 2.99 -9.46 4.48
C THR A 44 3.00 -8.27 3.53
N THR A 45 2.66 -8.47 2.26
CA THR A 45 2.55 -7.39 1.26
C THR A 45 1.52 -6.35 1.69
N ILE A 46 0.34 -6.78 2.17
CA ILE A 46 -0.70 -5.88 2.70
C ILE A 46 -0.15 -5.05 3.87
N LEU A 47 0.53 -5.71 4.82
CA LEU A 47 1.09 -5.04 6.00
C LEU A 47 2.14 -3.99 5.60
N THR A 48 3.07 -4.35 4.71
CA THR A 48 4.13 -3.45 4.24
C THR A 48 3.57 -2.27 3.45
N LEU A 49 2.63 -2.51 2.54
CA LEU A 49 1.99 -1.44 1.77
C LEU A 49 1.17 -0.53 2.67
N ARG A 50 0.47 -1.06 3.67
CA ARG A 50 -0.26 -0.22 4.64
C ARG A 50 0.70 0.69 5.42
N MET A 51 1.83 0.16 5.90
CA MET A 51 2.86 0.98 6.56
C MET A 51 3.39 2.08 5.64
N ALA A 52 3.73 1.73 4.40
CA ALA A 52 4.18 2.70 3.41
C ALA A 52 3.12 3.77 3.12
N ASN A 53 1.84 3.38 3.05
CA ASN A 53 0.74 4.31 2.81
C ASN A 53 0.51 5.26 4.00
N ILE A 54 0.62 4.77 5.23
CA ILE A 54 0.58 5.60 6.45
C ILE A 54 1.72 6.62 6.44
N LEU A 55 2.95 6.19 6.17
CA LEU A 55 4.10 7.10 6.11
C LEU A 55 3.96 8.14 4.99
N LYS A 56 3.44 7.75 3.82
CA LYS A 56 3.19 8.66 2.69
C LYS A 56 2.08 9.67 2.95
N SER A 57 1.07 9.29 3.74
CA SER A 57 -0.17 10.06 3.93
C SER A 57 -0.20 10.88 5.22
N THR A 58 0.79 10.72 6.10
CA THR A 58 0.89 11.44 7.37
C THR A 58 2.15 12.30 7.38
N ASP A 59 2.22 13.27 8.30
CA ASP A 59 3.35 14.21 8.47
C ASP A 59 4.61 13.53 9.06
N THR A 60 4.91 12.31 8.64
CA THR A 60 6.18 11.65 8.95
C THR A 60 7.14 11.95 7.80
N ALA A 61 8.26 12.64 8.10
CA ALA A 61 9.30 12.85 7.09
C ALA A 61 9.81 11.48 6.57
N PRO A 62 10.01 11.32 5.25
CA PRO A 62 10.48 10.07 4.66
C PRO A 62 11.89 9.68 5.10
#